data_AF-L0FUK3-F1
#
_entry.id   AF-L0FUK3-F1
#
_cell.length_a   1.000
_cell.length_b   1.000
_cell.length_c   1.000
_cell.angle_alpha   90.00
_cell.angle_beta   90.00
_cell.angle_gamma   90.00
#
_symmetry.space_group_name_H-M   'P 1'
#
loop_
_entity.id
_entity.type
_entity.pdbx_description
1 polymer ?
#
loop_
_entity_poly.entity_id
_entity_poly.type
_entity_poly.pdbx_seq_one_letter_code
_entity_poly.pdbx_strand_id
1 'polypeptide(L)'
;MVSLICSPIIQADAQEKKDAYFVFESSSSEYIIMTSKGKFSIDDSSIDFDQLSLLDKKTYVDYQSRVKSKKSKGTYFYDHESGKDNIQMEVPSMEFMIKGCQIVSLPPDSLNQLALKDYQWIKRNAWKQQSPNEISPFRKLFFLCKLPSDEYLKLEVTISIAEH
;
A
#
# COMPACT_ATOMS: atom_id res chain seq x y z
N MET A 1 10.16 55.65 -22.26
CA MET A 1 9.20 54.53 -22.46
C MET A 1 9.71 53.35 -21.66
N VAL A 2 9.11 53.08 -20.50
CA VAL A 2 9.48 51.93 -19.66
C VAL A 2 8.53 50.80 -20.04
N SER A 3 9.09 49.76 -20.67
CA SER A 3 8.32 48.57 -21.06
C SER A 3 8.07 47.73 -19.82
N LEU A 4 6.81 47.68 -19.36
CA LEU A 4 6.35 46.72 -18.35
C LEU A 4 6.31 45.35 -19.01
N ILE A 5 7.30 44.52 -18.70
CA ILE A 5 7.26 43.09 -19.00
C ILE A 5 6.30 42.46 -18.00
N CYS A 6 5.02 42.35 -18.38
CA CYS A 6 4.07 41.48 -17.69
C CYS A 6 4.53 40.04 -17.92
N SER A 7 5.29 39.49 -16.97
CA SER A 7 5.49 38.05 -16.89
C SER A 7 4.13 37.38 -16.73
N PRO A 8 3.76 36.39 -17.57
CA PRO A 8 2.56 35.63 -17.33
C PRO A 8 2.76 34.88 -16.01
N ILE A 9 1.96 35.23 -15.01
CA ILE A 9 1.76 34.41 -13.83
C ILE A 9 1.21 33.09 -14.39
N ILE A 10 2.07 32.08 -14.48
CA ILE A 10 1.62 30.71 -14.64
C ILE A 10 0.81 30.44 -13.37
N GLN A 11 -0.50 30.61 -13.46
CA GLN A 11 -1.42 30.03 -12.50
C GLN A 11 -1.16 28.53 -12.57
N ALA A 12 -0.32 28.03 -11.67
CA ALA A 12 -0.33 26.63 -11.29
C ALA A 12 -1.73 26.40 -10.74
N ASP A 13 -2.61 25.93 -11.63
CA ASP A 13 -3.94 25.48 -11.27
C ASP A 13 -3.72 24.40 -10.21
N ALA A 14 -3.98 24.75 -8.95
CA ALA A 14 -3.89 23.83 -7.84
C ALA A 14 -5.07 22.88 -7.99
N GLN A 15 -4.95 21.95 -8.94
CA GLN A 15 -5.94 20.93 -9.24
C GLN A 15 -6.27 20.26 -7.91
N GLU A 16 -7.49 20.48 -7.40
CA GLU A 16 -7.90 19.97 -6.08
C GLU A 16 -7.62 18.48 -6.04
N LYS A 17 -6.58 18.10 -5.30
CA LYS A 17 -6.14 16.72 -5.25
C LYS A 17 -7.21 15.93 -4.52
N LYS A 18 -7.90 15.05 -5.24
CA LYS A 18 -8.85 14.11 -4.64
C LYS A 18 -8.11 13.11 -3.76
N ASP A 19 -8.83 12.59 -2.77
CA ASP A 19 -8.35 11.44 -2.00
C ASP A 19 -8.34 10.19 -2.89
N ALA A 20 -7.31 9.37 -2.78
CA ALA A 20 -7.21 8.08 -3.46
C ALA A 20 -7.69 6.96 -2.54
N TYR A 21 -8.41 6.01 -3.13
CA TYR A 21 -8.97 4.87 -2.40
C TYR A 21 -8.53 3.58 -3.05
N PHE A 22 -8.10 2.60 -2.24
CA PHE A 22 -7.72 1.27 -2.71
C PHE A 22 -8.50 0.24 -1.91
N VAL A 23 -9.20 -0.67 -2.60
CA VAL A 23 -10.00 -1.72 -1.95
C VAL A 23 -9.16 -2.99 -1.83
N PHE A 24 -9.10 -3.53 -0.62
CA PHE A 24 -8.47 -4.81 -0.36
C PHE A 24 -9.33 -5.95 -0.88
N GLU A 25 -8.70 -6.79 -1.68
CA GLU A 25 -9.28 -8.02 -2.19
C GLU A 25 -8.52 -9.21 -1.62
N SER A 26 -9.16 -9.96 -0.73
CA SER A 26 -8.55 -11.14 -0.09
C SER A 26 -8.13 -12.21 -1.12
N SER A 27 -8.81 -12.25 -2.27
CA SER A 27 -8.54 -13.13 -3.41
C SER A 27 -7.62 -12.54 -4.48
N SER A 28 -7.03 -11.35 -4.27
CA SER A 28 -6.16 -10.71 -5.29
C SER A 28 -5.09 -11.68 -5.78
N SER A 29 -4.88 -11.72 -7.09
CA SER A 29 -3.79 -12.48 -7.73
C SER A 29 -2.46 -11.71 -7.70
N GLU A 30 -2.48 -10.40 -7.43
CA GLU A 30 -1.33 -9.53 -7.59
C GLU A 30 -0.55 -9.32 -6.28
N TYR A 31 -1.24 -9.26 -5.15
CA TYR A 31 -0.61 -8.91 -3.87
C TYR A 31 -1.05 -9.78 -2.69
N ILE A 32 -0.23 -9.78 -1.65
CA ILE A 32 -0.54 -10.28 -0.32
C ILE A 32 -0.42 -9.11 0.65
N ILE A 33 -1.38 -9.00 1.56
CA ILE A 33 -1.33 -8.01 2.63
C ILE A 33 -0.72 -8.68 3.87
N MET A 34 0.36 -8.10 4.37
CA MET A 34 1.01 -8.50 5.61
C MET A 34 0.91 -7.37 6.63
N THR A 35 0.87 -7.71 7.90
CA THR A 35 1.02 -6.82 9.05
C THR A 35 2.20 -7.31 9.89
N SER A 36 2.54 -6.57 10.95
CA SER A 36 3.51 -7.03 11.95
C SER A 36 3.16 -8.37 12.61
N LYS A 37 1.88 -8.79 12.56
CA LYS A 37 1.38 -10.04 13.15
C LYS A 37 1.29 -11.19 12.13
N GLY A 38 1.58 -10.95 10.86
CA GLY A 38 1.53 -11.96 9.80
C GLY A 38 0.59 -11.58 8.66
N LYS A 39 0.01 -12.57 7.99
CA LYS A 39 -0.94 -12.29 6.89
C LYS A 39 -2.18 -11.61 7.45
N PHE A 40 -2.56 -10.48 6.85
CA PHE A 40 -3.74 -9.74 7.26
C PHE A 40 -5.00 -10.60 7.17
N SER A 41 -5.75 -10.64 8.28
CA SER A 41 -7.07 -11.27 8.38
C SER A 41 -8.05 -10.29 9.02
N ILE A 42 -9.26 -10.20 8.49
CA ILE A 42 -10.31 -9.31 9.01
C ILE A 42 -10.90 -9.86 10.32
N ASP A 43 -10.80 -11.18 10.52
CA ASP A 43 -11.32 -11.87 11.71
C ASP A 43 -10.42 -11.68 12.94
N ASP A 44 -9.24 -11.08 12.78
CA ASP A 44 -8.40 -10.68 13.92
C ASP A 44 -9.04 -9.47 14.60
N SER A 45 -9.82 -9.76 15.65
CA SER A 45 -10.54 -8.81 16.52
C SER A 45 -9.71 -7.65 17.12
N SER A 46 -8.39 -7.61 16.89
CA SER A 46 -7.54 -6.47 17.21
C SER A 46 -6.96 -5.86 15.92
N ILE A 47 -7.54 -4.75 15.47
CA ILE A 47 -6.88 -3.83 14.51
C ILE A 47 -5.80 -3.07 15.30
N ASP A 48 -4.76 -3.81 15.66
CA ASP A 48 -3.62 -3.33 16.41
C ASP A 48 -2.38 -3.66 15.58
N PHE A 49 -2.24 -2.92 14.49
CA PHE A 49 -1.07 -2.93 13.63
C PHE A 49 -0.83 -1.51 13.13
N ASP A 50 0.36 -0.99 13.40
CA ASP A 50 0.77 0.36 12.98
C ASP A 50 1.23 0.40 11.51
N GLN A 51 1.43 -0.78 10.92
CA GLN A 51 2.01 -0.95 9.59
C GLN A 51 1.33 -2.09 8.83
N LEU A 52 1.21 -1.90 7.53
CA LEU A 52 0.82 -2.91 6.56
C LEU A 52 1.80 -2.92 5.39
N SER A 53 2.01 -4.09 4.80
CA SER A 53 2.86 -4.26 3.63
C SER A 53 2.08 -4.95 2.52
N LEU A 54 2.17 -4.42 1.30
CA LEU A 54 1.67 -5.06 0.09
C LEU A 54 2.83 -5.77 -0.61
N LEU A 55 2.86 -7.09 -0.54
CA LEU A 55 3.90 -7.93 -1.13
C LEU A 55 3.45 -8.44 -2.49
N ASP A 56 4.36 -8.48 -3.47
CA ASP A 56 4.11 -9.17 -4.75
C ASP A 56 3.79 -10.64 -4.52
N LYS A 57 2.56 -11.05 -4.86
CA LYS A 57 2.05 -12.39 -4.51
C LYS A 57 2.81 -13.51 -5.19
N LYS A 58 3.13 -13.34 -6.47
CA LYS A 58 3.84 -14.35 -7.26
C LYS A 58 5.22 -14.60 -6.66
N THR A 59 5.98 -13.53 -6.44
CA THR A 59 7.34 -13.61 -5.91
C THR A 59 7.33 -14.18 -4.48
N TYR A 60 6.36 -13.78 -3.65
CA TYR A 60 6.21 -14.36 -2.32
C TYR A 60 5.93 -15.87 -2.33
N VAL A 61 5.04 -16.34 -3.21
CA VAL A 61 4.72 -17.77 -3.33
C VAL A 61 5.93 -18.58 -3.80
N ASP A 62 6.70 -18.05 -4.74
CA ASP A 62 7.94 -18.67 -5.22
C ASP A 62 8.99 -18.72 -4.10
N TYR A 63 9.15 -17.63 -3.35
CA TYR A 63 10.02 -17.55 -2.18
C TYR A 63 9.64 -18.62 -1.13
N GLN A 64 8.36 -18.70 -0.74
CA GLN A 64 7.88 -19.70 0.22
C GLN A 64 8.11 -21.14 -0.26
N SER A 65 7.97 -21.39 -1.56
CA SER A 65 8.25 -22.70 -2.16
C SER A 65 9.74 -23.06 -2.07
N ARG A 66 10.64 -22.10 -2.29
CA ARG A 66 12.09 -22.29 -2.11
C ARG A 66 12.47 -22.53 -0.65
N VAL A 67 11.89 -21.77 0.28
CA VAL A 67 12.05 -21.98 1.73
C VAL A 67 11.68 -23.42 2.10
N LYS A 68 10.50 -23.89 1.67
CA LYS A 68 10.05 -25.27 1.92
C LYS A 68 11.03 -26.31 1.35
N SER A 69 11.51 -26.11 0.12
CA SER A 69 12.48 -27.01 -0.52
C SER A 69 13.83 -27.05 0.21
N LYS A 70 14.33 -25.92 0.69
CA LYS A 70 15.59 -25.89 1.47
C LYS A 70 15.42 -26.51 2.86
N LYS A 71 14.28 -26.27 3.52
CA LYS A 71 13.95 -26.90 4.81
C LYS A 71 13.89 -28.42 4.68
N SER A 72 13.23 -28.95 3.64
CA SER A 72 13.18 -30.41 3.42
C SER A 72 14.53 -31.03 3.09
N LYS A 73 15.47 -30.26 2.53
CA LYS A 73 16.86 -30.67 2.27
C LYS A 73 17.80 -30.44 3.45
N GLY A 74 17.35 -29.85 4.56
CA GLY A 74 18.19 -29.49 5.69
C GLY A 74 19.23 -28.38 5.40
N THR A 75 19.01 -27.58 4.36
CA THR A 75 19.95 -26.52 3.91
C THR A 75 19.41 -25.10 4.13
N TYR A 76 18.25 -24.96 4.77
CA TYR A 76 17.70 -23.66 5.12
C TYR A 76 18.47 -23.06 6.31
N PHE A 77 18.82 -21.79 6.20
CA PHE A 77 19.49 -21.03 7.25
C PHE A 77 18.89 -19.63 7.30
N TYR A 78 18.56 -19.17 8.50
CA TYR A 78 18.08 -17.83 8.80
C TYR A 78 19.06 -17.17 9.77
N ASP A 79 19.62 -16.04 9.38
CA ASP A 79 20.48 -15.23 10.21
C ASP A 79 19.62 -14.20 10.96
N HIS A 80 19.54 -14.37 12.28
CA HIS A 80 18.77 -13.47 13.15
C HIS A 80 19.38 -12.08 13.26
N GLU A 81 20.69 -11.92 13.11
CA GLU A 81 21.36 -10.62 13.24
C GLU A 81 21.08 -9.74 12.02
N SER A 82 21.20 -10.30 10.82
CA SER A 82 20.89 -9.57 9.58
C SER A 82 19.40 -9.59 9.21
N GLY A 83 18.60 -10.46 9.83
CA GLY A 83 17.20 -10.69 9.49
C GLY A 83 16.99 -11.36 8.13
N LYS A 84 18.06 -11.88 7.52
CA LYS A 84 18.05 -12.48 6.17
C LYS A 84 18.16 -13.99 6.26
N ASP A 85 17.50 -14.68 5.33
CA ASP A 85 17.79 -16.09 5.09
C ASP A 85 18.74 -16.28 3.91
N ASN A 86 19.16 -17.53 3.73
CA ASN A 86 19.96 -17.93 2.60
C ASN A 86 19.15 -18.12 1.30
N ILE A 87 17.92 -17.59 1.20
CA ILE A 87 17.17 -17.57 -0.05
C ILE A 87 17.61 -16.34 -0.83
N GLN A 88 18.29 -16.56 -1.96
CA GLN A 88 18.71 -15.49 -2.87
C GLN A 88 17.51 -15.01 -3.71
N MET A 89 16.53 -14.40 -3.05
CA MET A 89 15.34 -13.84 -3.67
C MET A 89 14.77 -12.76 -2.75
N GLU A 90 14.59 -11.58 -3.31
CA GLU A 90 13.89 -10.48 -2.67
C GLU A 90 12.42 -10.53 -3.06
N VAL A 91 11.52 -10.26 -2.11
CA VAL A 91 10.08 -10.16 -2.37
C VAL A 91 9.74 -8.68 -2.42
N PRO A 92 9.44 -8.10 -3.59
CA PRO A 92 9.07 -6.70 -3.68
C PRO A 92 7.89 -6.39 -2.78
N SER A 93 8.02 -5.33 -1.99
CA SER A 93 6.99 -4.91 -1.05
C SER A 93 6.86 -3.40 -1.00
N MET A 94 5.64 -2.94 -0.71
CA MET A 94 5.38 -1.54 -0.38
C MET A 94 4.86 -1.48 1.05
N GLU A 95 5.53 -0.71 1.89
CA GLU A 95 5.19 -0.58 3.28
C GLU A 95 4.42 0.70 3.54
N PHE A 96 3.36 0.63 4.34
CA PHE A 96 2.54 1.76 4.70
C PHE A 96 2.33 1.81 6.20
N MET A 97 2.54 2.99 6.78
CA MET A 97 2.10 3.31 8.13
C MET A 97 0.61 3.65 8.12
N ILE A 98 -0.11 3.15 9.12
CA ILE A 98 -1.49 3.52 9.38
C ILE A 98 -1.50 4.80 10.23
N LYS A 99 -2.25 5.81 9.77
CA LYS A 99 -2.41 7.11 10.45
C LYS A 99 -3.75 7.26 11.13
N GLY A 100 -4.75 6.51 10.66
CA GLY A 100 -6.09 6.55 11.20
C GLY A 100 -6.88 5.33 10.77
N CYS A 101 -7.86 4.98 11.59
CA CYS A 101 -8.69 3.80 11.43
C CYS A 101 -10.13 4.16 11.80
N GLN A 102 -11.07 3.83 10.93
CA GLN A 102 -12.50 4.04 11.16
C GLN A 102 -13.34 2.98 10.45
N ILE A 103 -14.43 2.53 11.07
CA ILE A 103 -15.46 1.75 10.38
C ILE A 103 -16.42 2.72 9.71
N VAL A 104 -16.74 2.47 8.44
CA VAL A 104 -17.67 3.28 7.65
C VAL A 104 -18.65 2.39 6.92
N SER A 105 -19.93 2.77 6.95
CA SER A 105 -20.93 2.20 6.06
C SER A 105 -20.88 2.97 4.73
N LEU A 106 -20.64 2.26 3.63
CA LEU A 106 -20.71 2.83 2.28
C LEU A 106 -21.99 2.33 1.61
N PRO A 107 -22.95 3.21 1.27
CA PRO A 107 -24.11 2.82 0.47
C PRO A 107 -23.69 2.14 -0.85
N PRO A 108 -24.55 1.29 -1.45
CA PRO A 108 -24.20 0.48 -2.62
C PRO A 108 -23.55 1.23 -3.79
N ASP A 109 -23.93 2.48 -4.03
CA ASP A 109 -23.42 3.31 -5.13
C ASP A 109 -22.25 4.23 -4.74
N SER A 110 -21.94 4.34 -3.45
CA SER A 110 -20.97 5.30 -2.95
C SER A 110 -19.53 4.92 -3.30
N LEU A 111 -19.23 3.62 -3.49
CA LEU A 111 -17.90 3.17 -3.94
C LEU A 111 -17.53 3.73 -5.31
N ASN A 112 -18.49 3.80 -6.24
CA ASN A 112 -18.26 4.31 -7.59
C ASN A 112 -17.99 5.82 -7.64
N GLN A 113 -18.32 6.54 -6.55
CA GLN A 113 -18.05 7.97 -6.41
C GLN A 113 -16.64 8.24 -5.85
N LEU A 114 -15.98 7.22 -5.30
CA LEU A 114 -14.61 7.32 -4.80
C LEU A 114 -13.62 7.25 -5.97
N ALA A 115 -12.48 7.94 -5.84
CA ALA A 115 -11.38 7.79 -6.78
C ALA A 115 -10.64 6.46 -6.51
N LEU A 116 -11.30 5.34 -6.82
CA LEU A 116 -10.76 4.00 -6.68
C LEU A 116 -9.52 3.82 -7.57
N LYS A 117 -8.50 3.18 -6.99
CA LYS A 117 -7.21 2.89 -7.61
C LYS A 117 -6.94 1.40 -7.49
N ASP A 118 -6.25 0.86 -8.49
CA ASP A 118 -5.80 -0.53 -8.50
C ASP A 118 -4.37 -0.65 -7.95
N TYR A 119 -3.90 -1.88 -7.81
CA TYR A 119 -2.58 -2.17 -7.25
C TYR A 119 -1.44 -1.59 -8.11
N GLN A 120 -1.57 -1.62 -9.44
CA GLN A 120 -0.56 -1.07 -10.34
C GLN A 120 -0.43 0.45 -10.21
N TRP A 121 -1.54 1.14 -10.00
CA TRP A 121 -1.55 2.56 -9.72
C TRP A 121 -0.87 2.86 -8.40
N ILE A 122 -1.15 2.08 -7.34
CA ILE A 122 -0.49 2.22 -6.03
C ILE A 122 1.02 2.08 -6.17
N LYS A 123 1.52 1.03 -6.86
CA LYS A 123 2.95 0.83 -7.14
C LYS A 123 3.62 2.04 -7.81
N ARG A 124 2.94 2.66 -8.79
CA ARG A 124 3.51 3.77 -9.57
C ARG A 124 3.43 5.12 -8.86
N ASN A 125 2.49 5.30 -7.92
CA ASN A 125 2.12 6.63 -7.44
C ASN A 125 2.22 6.83 -5.93
N ALA A 126 2.13 5.79 -5.10
CA ALA A 126 2.06 5.95 -3.65
C ALA A 126 3.31 6.64 -3.07
N TRP A 127 4.49 6.30 -3.56
CA TRP A 127 5.78 6.87 -3.15
C TRP A 127 5.89 8.39 -3.40
N LYS A 128 5.12 8.93 -4.36
CA LYS A 128 5.14 10.37 -4.69
C LYS A 128 4.62 11.25 -3.56
N GLN A 129 3.99 10.67 -2.54
CA GLN A 129 3.60 11.40 -1.33
C GLN A 129 4.81 11.78 -0.45
N GLN A 130 5.91 11.02 -0.52
CA GLN A 130 7.12 11.27 0.28
C GLN A 130 8.22 11.99 -0.49
N SER A 131 8.15 12.05 -1.82
CA SER A 131 9.19 12.69 -2.62
C SER A 131 9.05 14.21 -2.60
N PRO A 132 10.06 14.97 -2.13
CA PRO A 132 10.00 16.44 -2.11
C PRO A 132 10.00 17.06 -3.51
N ASN A 133 10.43 16.30 -4.53
CA ASN A 133 10.57 16.76 -5.91
C ASN A 133 9.39 16.35 -6.81
N GLU A 134 8.43 15.58 -6.30
CA GLU A 134 7.28 15.09 -7.07
C GLU A 134 5.99 15.70 -6.54
N ILE A 135 5.09 16.03 -7.46
CA ILE A 135 3.74 16.46 -7.10
C ILE A 135 2.92 15.19 -6.83
N SER A 136 2.60 14.92 -5.56
CA SER A 136 1.69 13.80 -5.21
C SER A 136 0.39 13.88 -6.03
N PRO A 137 -0.08 12.81 -6.68
CA PRO A 137 -1.31 12.84 -7.49
C PRO A 137 -2.60 12.77 -6.65
N PHE A 138 -2.49 12.73 -5.32
CA PHE A 138 -3.61 12.63 -4.39
C PHE A 138 -3.33 13.40 -3.09
N ARG A 139 -4.38 13.72 -2.33
CA ARG A 139 -4.27 14.40 -1.03
C ARG A 139 -4.02 13.41 0.11
N LYS A 140 -4.91 12.43 0.27
CA LYS A 140 -4.77 11.30 1.21
C LYS A 140 -4.94 9.98 0.48
N LEU A 141 -4.32 8.93 1.00
CA LEU A 141 -4.52 7.56 0.55
C LEU A 141 -5.30 6.79 1.61
N PHE A 142 -6.37 6.12 1.19
CA PHE A 142 -7.19 5.29 2.05
C PHE A 142 -7.26 3.87 1.54
N PHE A 143 -7.02 2.92 2.42
CA PHE A 143 -7.24 1.50 2.17
C PHE A 143 -8.59 1.10 2.76
N LEU A 144 -9.42 0.43 1.96
CA LEU A 144 -10.76 0.01 2.30
C LEU A 144 -10.81 -1.51 2.38
N CYS A 145 -11.19 -2.04 3.53
CA CYS A 145 -11.28 -3.47 3.75
C CYS A 145 -12.73 -3.84 4.08
N LYS A 146 -13.36 -4.68 3.26
CA LYS A 146 -14.77 -5.03 3.42
C LYS A 146 -14.96 -5.95 4.62
N LEU A 147 -15.74 -5.52 5.61
CA LEU A 147 -16.10 -6.29 6.79
C LEU A 147 -17.27 -7.25 6.49
N PRO A 148 -17.49 -8.28 7.33
CA PRO A 148 -18.65 -9.16 7.20
C PRO A 148 -20.00 -8.45 7.32
N SER A 149 -20.06 -7.32 8.03
CA SER A 149 -21.27 -6.51 8.26
C SER A 149 -21.69 -5.63 7.07
N ASP A 150 -21.17 -5.87 5.86
CA ASP A 150 -21.28 -4.99 4.67
C ASP A 150 -20.72 -3.57 4.87
N GLU A 151 -20.01 -3.34 5.97
CA GLU A 151 -19.25 -2.12 6.24
C GLU A 151 -17.81 -2.22 5.72
N TYR A 152 -17.08 -1.12 5.80
CA TYR A 152 -15.67 -1.06 5.45
C TYR A 152 -14.86 -0.56 6.62
N LEU A 153 -13.77 -1.27 6.91
CA LEU A 153 -12.66 -0.72 7.66
C LEU A 153 -11.86 0.20 6.73
N LYS A 154 -11.90 1.50 7.01
CA LYS A 154 -11.16 2.53 6.28
C LYS A 154 -9.90 2.90 7.06
N LEU A 155 -8.76 2.68 6.43
CA LEU A 155 -7.44 2.97 6.95
C LEU A 155 -6.87 4.17 6.21
N GLU A 156 -6.55 5.26 6.92
CA GLU A 156 -5.71 6.32 6.36
C GLU A 156 -4.26 5.86 6.42
N VAL A 157 -3.57 5.90 5.28
CA VAL A 157 -2.22 5.34 5.17
C VAL A 157 -1.25 6.34 4.56
N THR A 158 0.02 6.22 4.93
CA THR A 158 1.14 6.89 4.29
C THR A 158 2.21 5.84 4.02
N ILE A 159 2.80 5.84 2.83
CA ILE A 159 3.95 4.98 2.55
C ILE A 159 5.05 5.24 3.59
N SER A 160 5.74 4.20 4.07
CA SER A 160 6.81 4.27 5.08
C SER A 160 8.17 4.07 4.43
N ILE A 161 8.28 3.03 3.60
CA ILE A 161 9.46 2.64 2.84
C ILE A 161 8.97 2.12 1.49
N ALA A 162 9.53 2.68 0.40
CA ALA A 162 9.46 2.08 -0.93
C ALA A 162 10.83 1.48 -1.22
N GLU A 163 11.01 0.18 -0.97
CA GLU A 163 12.14 -0.52 -1.61
C GLU A 163 11.75 -0.71 -3.08
N HIS A 164 12.49 -0.03 -3.96
CA HIS A 164 12.31 -0.04 -5.40
C HIS A 164 13.15 -1.12 -6.07
#